data_AF-A0A6V8H3A9-F1
#
_entry.id   AF-A0A6V8H3A9-F1
#
_cell.length_a   1.000
_cell.length_b   1.000
_cell.length_c   1.000
_cell.angle_alpha   90.00
_cell.angle_beta   90.00
_cell.angle_gamma   90.00
#
_symmetry.space_group_name_H-M   'P 1'
#
loop_
_entity.id
_entity.type
_entity.pdbx_description
1 polymer ?
#
loop_
_entity_poly.entity_id
_entity_poly.type
_entity_poly.pdbx_seq_one_letter_code
_entity_poly.pdbx_strand_id
1 'polypeptide(L)'
;MVQRLTLETATAGVKESLDYGLMLQAHELEKQILEYRPPAKSQISDTGDTRTPVSHLTQIAQIYRLAVLLQLYQSFPELLEVGSDGTVHYGTRNSTLSRMLAMSSSMLTLIATIPRTSGVNCLLTLPLIIAGSTLQQTAHRVPDINPGFSSRDIIAAELLAIHNQDSVISYWRNFVRERITAVHQYVGVAAITRGLEILEKVWAQADLKSALSNASSVLIGSLSTSFVLWPDVMADERLETILG
;
A
#
# COMPACT_ATOMS: atom_id res chain seq x y z
N MET A 1 24.89 6.76 36.85
CA MET A 1 24.13 5.59 36.35
C MET A 1 22.61 5.81 36.45
N VAL A 2 22.09 6.32 37.57
CA VAL A 2 20.64 6.56 37.80
C VAL A 2 20.00 7.65 36.91
N GLN A 3 20.76 8.69 36.51
CA GLN A 3 20.26 9.76 35.63
C GLN A 3 20.04 9.33 34.17
N ARG A 4 20.73 8.29 33.67
CA ARG A 4 20.50 7.76 32.31
C ARG A 4 19.23 6.91 32.24
N LEU A 5 18.98 6.10 33.27
CA LEU A 5 17.79 5.26 33.39
C LEU A 5 16.50 6.08 33.48
N THR A 6 16.53 7.21 34.18
CA THR A 6 15.36 8.11 34.32
C THR A 6 15.03 8.87 33.04
N LEU A 7 16.05 9.27 32.27
CA LEU A 7 15.87 9.88 30.95
C LEU A 7 15.29 8.87 29.96
N GLU A 8 15.82 7.64 29.93
CA GLU A 8 15.31 6.56 29.07
C GLU A 8 13.84 6.21 29.38
N THR A 9 13.45 6.13 30.66
CA THR A 9 12.05 5.90 31.05
C THR A 9 11.13 7.06 30.72
N ALA A 10 11.61 8.31 30.82
CA ALA A 10 10.82 9.48 30.45
C ALA A 10 10.63 9.57 28.93
N THR A 11 11.68 9.27 28.14
CA THR A 11 11.58 9.21 26.68
C THR A 11 10.72 8.04 26.20
N ALA A 12 10.73 6.91 26.92
CA ALA A 12 9.87 5.77 26.64
C ALA A 12 8.39 6.10 26.89
N GLY A 13 8.06 6.73 28.02
CA GLY A 13 6.69 7.13 28.33
C GLY A 13 6.13 8.20 27.38
N VAL A 14 6.97 9.16 26.94
CA VAL A 14 6.58 10.14 25.91
C VAL A 14 6.34 9.45 24.57
N LYS A 15 7.24 8.53 24.16
CA LYS A 15 7.10 7.77 22.92
C LYS A 15 5.84 6.90 22.91
N GLU A 16 5.55 6.21 24.02
CA GLU A 16 4.35 5.37 24.17
C GLU A 16 3.06 6.20 24.15
N SER A 17 3.05 7.37 24.79
CA SER A 17 1.90 8.29 24.72
C SER A 17 1.67 8.87 23.32
N LEU A 18 2.75 9.14 22.57
CA LEU A 18 2.69 9.63 21.21
C LEU A 18 2.19 8.53 20.26
N ASP A 19 2.69 7.31 20.42
CA ASP A 19 2.31 6.14 19.64
C ASP A 19 0.82 5.79 19.82
N TYR A 20 0.34 5.83 21.07
CA TYR A 20 -1.07 5.68 21.38
C TYR A 20 -1.93 6.78 20.73
N GLY A 21 -1.48 8.04 20.78
CA GLY A 21 -2.17 9.16 20.13
C GLY A 21 -2.27 9.02 18.61
N LEU A 22 -1.20 8.56 17.96
CA LEU A 22 -1.18 8.29 16.51
C LEU A 22 -2.11 7.14 16.13
N MET A 23 -2.13 6.05 16.91
CA MET A 23 -3.02 4.93 16.67
C MET A 23 -4.50 5.33 16.78
N LEU A 24 -4.87 6.17 17.75
CA LEU A 24 -6.23 6.71 17.87
C LEU A 24 -6.62 7.57 16.66
N GLN A 25 -5.71 8.44 16.20
CA GLN A 25 -5.93 9.24 15.00
C GLN A 25 -6.09 8.36 13.75
N ALA A 26 -5.29 7.29 13.64
CA ALA A 26 -5.37 6.34 12.55
C ALA A 26 -6.73 5.61 12.53
N HIS A 27 -7.24 5.18 13.68
CA HIS A 27 -8.58 4.57 13.81
C HIS A 27 -9.71 5.52 13.40
N GLU A 28 -9.66 6.77 13.86
CA GLU A 28 -10.67 7.77 13.51
C GLU A 28 -10.64 8.10 12.01
N LEU A 29 -9.43 8.24 11.43
CA LEU A 29 -9.27 8.45 10.01
C LEU A 29 -9.79 7.26 9.20
N GLU A 30 -9.48 6.03 9.60
CA GLU A 30 -10.01 4.81 8.97
C GLU A 30 -11.53 4.83 8.93
N LYS A 31 -12.17 5.09 10.07
CA LYS A 31 -13.63 5.19 10.18
C LYS A 31 -14.20 6.20 9.20
N GLN A 32 -13.65 7.41 9.15
CA GLN A 32 -14.10 8.46 8.23
C GLN A 32 -13.98 8.04 6.76
N ILE A 33 -12.91 7.35 6.37
CA ILE A 33 -12.71 6.87 4.99
C ILE A 33 -13.64 5.68 4.65
N LEU A 34 -13.92 4.82 5.63
CA LEU A 34 -14.87 3.72 5.48
C LEU A 34 -16.31 4.23 5.32
N GLU A 35 -16.66 5.32 6.00
CA GLU A 35 -17.95 6.01 5.88
C GLU A 35 -18.05 6.84 4.59
N TYR A 36 -16.93 7.38 4.09
CA TYR A 36 -16.91 8.17 2.86
C TYR A 36 -17.50 7.41 1.66
N ARG A 37 -18.37 8.09 0.92
CA ARG A 37 -18.95 7.61 -0.35
C ARG A 37 -18.64 8.64 -1.43
N PRO A 38 -18.02 8.25 -2.56
CA PRO A 38 -17.84 9.14 -3.69
C PRO A 38 -19.19 9.75 -4.11
N PRO A 39 -19.24 11.05 -4.47
CA PRO A 39 -20.48 11.69 -4.91
C PRO A 39 -21.11 10.94 -6.09
N ALA A 40 -22.43 10.83 -6.09
CA ALA A 40 -23.15 10.26 -7.21
C ALA A 40 -22.99 11.15 -8.45
N LYS A 41 -23.06 10.56 -9.65
CA LYS A 41 -22.92 11.31 -10.92
C LYS A 41 -23.88 12.51 -11.03
N SER A 42 -25.07 12.40 -10.45
CA SER A 42 -26.08 13.47 -10.42
C SER A 42 -25.70 14.67 -9.55
N GLN A 43 -24.74 14.51 -8.65
CA GLN A 43 -24.26 15.56 -7.74
C GLN A 43 -23.04 16.30 -8.31
N ILE A 44 -22.50 15.85 -9.45
CA ILE A 44 -21.33 16.44 -10.09
C ILE A 44 -21.81 17.10 -11.39
N SER A 45 -21.57 18.41 -11.50
CA SER A 45 -21.86 19.16 -12.72
C SER A 45 -21.05 18.61 -13.90
N ASP A 46 -21.63 18.70 -15.10
CA ASP A 46 -20.88 18.37 -16.32
C ASP A 46 -19.62 19.24 -16.41
N THR A 47 -18.50 18.59 -16.70
CA THR A 47 -17.19 19.24 -16.78
C THR A 47 -17.03 20.05 -18.07
N GLY A 48 -17.86 19.77 -19.09
CA GLY A 48 -17.71 20.34 -20.42
C GLY A 48 -16.46 19.86 -21.17
N ASP A 49 -15.70 18.93 -20.57
CA ASP A 49 -14.50 18.33 -21.16
C ASP A 49 -14.72 16.85 -21.45
N THR A 50 -14.69 16.50 -22.75
CA THR A 50 -14.84 15.12 -23.21
C THR A 50 -13.72 14.19 -22.73
N ARG A 51 -12.55 14.74 -22.36
CA ARG A 51 -11.44 13.97 -21.78
C ARG A 51 -11.57 13.79 -20.27
N THR A 52 -12.43 14.54 -19.60
CA THR A 52 -12.64 14.46 -18.16
C THR A 52 -14.13 14.31 -17.83
N PRO A 53 -14.80 13.27 -18.35
CA PRO A 53 -16.20 13.02 -18.00
C PRO A 53 -16.35 12.74 -16.51
N VAL A 54 -17.52 13.05 -15.97
CA VAL A 54 -17.90 12.81 -14.57
C VAL A 54 -17.61 11.37 -14.12
N SER A 55 -17.76 10.38 -15.00
CA SER A 55 -17.44 8.98 -14.68
C SER A 55 -15.97 8.76 -14.29
N HIS A 56 -15.03 9.44 -14.95
CA HIS A 56 -13.61 9.35 -14.61
C HIS A 56 -13.33 10.03 -13.27
N LEU A 57 -14.06 11.10 -12.93
CA LEU A 57 -13.98 11.77 -11.62
C LEU A 57 -14.52 10.87 -10.49
N THR A 58 -15.60 10.13 -10.72
CA THR A 58 -16.07 9.15 -9.73
C THR A 58 -15.06 8.01 -9.55
N GLN A 59 -14.43 7.55 -10.64
CA GLN A 59 -13.38 6.53 -10.58
C GLN A 59 -12.16 7.01 -9.79
N ILE A 60 -11.67 8.23 -10.05
CA ILE A 60 -10.50 8.76 -9.33
C ILE A 60 -10.81 8.95 -7.83
N ALA A 61 -12.01 9.36 -7.46
CA ALA A 61 -12.43 9.45 -6.07
C ALA A 61 -12.39 8.08 -5.36
N GLN A 62 -12.84 7.02 -6.04
CA GLN A 62 -12.76 5.66 -5.50
C GLN A 62 -11.30 5.15 -5.42
N ILE A 63 -10.46 5.48 -6.41
CA ILE A 63 -9.03 5.15 -6.39
C ILE A 63 -8.34 5.80 -5.20
N TYR A 64 -8.57 7.10 -4.95
CA TYR A 64 -7.98 7.79 -3.80
C TYR A 64 -8.49 7.26 -2.47
N ARG A 65 -9.79 6.93 -2.36
CA ARG A 65 -10.31 6.28 -1.15
C ARG A 65 -9.57 4.98 -0.83
N LEU A 66 -9.32 4.15 -1.84
CA LEU A 66 -8.52 2.92 -1.68
C LEU A 66 -7.05 3.23 -1.39
N ALA A 67 -6.48 4.26 -2.01
CA ALA A 67 -5.09 4.68 -1.80
C ALA A 67 -4.84 5.11 -0.35
N VAL A 68 -5.74 5.91 0.25
CA VAL A 68 -5.59 6.34 1.64
C VAL A 68 -5.69 5.15 2.58
N LEU A 69 -6.69 4.26 2.41
CA LEU A 69 -6.80 3.06 3.24
C LEU A 69 -5.56 2.16 3.09
N LEU A 70 -5.08 1.95 1.87
CA LEU A 70 -3.91 1.11 1.63
C LEU A 70 -2.65 1.70 2.30
N GLN A 71 -2.44 3.01 2.17
CA GLN A 71 -1.34 3.69 2.85
C GLN A 71 -1.47 3.61 4.37
N LEU A 72 -2.69 3.76 4.90
CA LEU A 72 -2.96 3.68 6.32
C LEU A 72 -2.61 2.29 6.87
N TYR A 73 -3.00 1.23 6.16
CA TYR A 73 -2.69 -0.16 6.54
C TYR A 73 -1.23 -0.56 6.35
N GLN A 74 -0.51 0.10 5.45
CA GLN A 74 0.94 -0.06 5.35
C GLN A 74 1.66 0.54 6.57
N SER A 75 1.18 1.69 7.06
CA SER A 75 1.78 2.39 8.21
C SER A 75 1.31 1.83 9.56
N PHE A 76 0.07 1.35 9.64
CA PHE A 76 -0.59 0.85 10.86
C PHE A 76 -1.30 -0.48 10.55
N PRO A 77 -0.55 -1.58 10.32
CA PRO A 77 -1.12 -2.89 9.99
C PRO A 77 -2.03 -3.45 11.08
N GLU A 78 -1.87 -3.00 12.33
CA GLU A 78 -2.66 -3.39 13.50
C GLU A 78 -4.15 -3.03 13.34
N LEU A 79 -4.47 -2.00 12.54
CA LEU A 79 -5.84 -1.62 12.21
C LEU A 79 -6.61 -2.75 11.52
N LEU A 80 -5.91 -3.63 10.79
CA LEU A 80 -6.54 -4.77 10.12
C LEU A 80 -6.72 -6.00 11.03
N GLU A 81 -6.04 -6.01 12.18
CA GLU A 81 -6.07 -7.09 13.17
C GLU A 81 -7.16 -6.86 14.24
N VAL A 82 -7.44 -5.59 14.57
CA VAL A 82 -8.55 -5.22 15.46
C VAL A 82 -9.82 -5.07 14.62
N GLY A 83 -10.80 -5.95 14.82
CA GLY A 83 -12.09 -5.81 14.15
C GLY A 83 -12.79 -4.52 14.58
N SER A 84 -13.67 -3.99 13.73
CA SER A 84 -14.49 -2.78 14.00
C SER A 84 -15.36 -2.88 15.26
N ASP A 85 -15.49 -4.08 15.85
CA ASP A 85 -16.23 -4.39 17.08
C ASP A 85 -15.32 -4.44 18.32
N GLY A 86 -14.06 -4.01 18.21
CA GLY A 86 -13.05 -4.08 19.28
C GLY A 86 -12.59 -5.51 19.62
N THR A 87 -13.07 -6.50 18.88
CA THR A 87 -12.65 -7.89 19.03
C THR A 87 -11.30 -8.08 18.34
N VAL A 88 -10.31 -8.54 19.10
CA VAL A 88 -9.00 -8.95 18.55
C VAL A 88 -9.25 -10.19 17.71
N HIS A 89 -9.36 -10.00 16.40
CA HIS A 89 -9.22 -11.12 15.48
C HIS A 89 -7.72 -11.36 15.39
N TYR A 90 -7.24 -12.50 15.91
CA TYR A 90 -5.95 -13.03 15.50
C TYR A 90 -6.06 -13.46 14.02
N GLY A 91 -6.27 -12.49 13.12
CA GLY A 91 -6.09 -12.68 11.70
C GLY A 91 -4.62 -13.03 11.52
N THR A 92 -4.35 -14.14 10.84
CA THR A 92 -2.98 -14.47 10.50
C THR A 92 -2.39 -13.29 9.71
N ARG A 93 -1.10 -12.97 9.89
CA ARG A 93 -0.37 -11.98 9.06
C ARG A 93 -0.71 -12.08 7.57
N ASN A 94 -0.91 -13.31 7.09
CA ASN A 94 -1.34 -13.61 5.73
C ASN A 94 -2.68 -12.95 5.33
N SER A 95 -3.65 -12.89 6.24
CA SER A 95 -4.93 -12.22 6.02
C SER A 95 -4.75 -10.72 5.78
N THR A 96 -3.96 -10.04 6.63
CA THR A 96 -3.64 -8.60 6.51
C THR A 96 -2.96 -8.30 5.18
N LEU A 97 -1.92 -9.07 4.82
CA LEU A 97 -1.22 -8.94 3.54
C LEU A 97 -2.16 -9.17 2.36
N SER A 98 -2.97 -10.24 2.40
CA SER A 98 -3.89 -10.58 1.31
C SER A 98 -4.90 -9.46 1.04
N ARG A 99 -5.36 -8.77 2.09
CA ARG A 99 -6.29 -7.64 1.99
C ARG A 99 -5.63 -6.43 1.34
N MET A 100 -4.40 -6.09 1.75
CA MET A 100 -3.64 -5.00 1.13
C MET A 100 -3.37 -5.27 -0.35
N LEU A 101 -3.01 -6.51 -0.71
CA LEU A 101 -2.79 -6.89 -2.11
C LEU A 101 -4.09 -6.89 -2.93
N ALA A 102 -5.21 -7.30 -2.34
CA ALA A 102 -6.52 -7.20 -2.98
C ALA A 102 -6.92 -5.74 -3.24
N MET A 103 -6.65 -4.84 -2.29
CA MET A 103 -6.89 -3.40 -2.46
C MET A 103 -6.01 -2.81 -3.55
N SER A 104 -4.71 -3.11 -3.55
CA SER A 104 -3.78 -2.69 -4.61
C SER A 104 -4.22 -3.19 -5.99
N SER A 105 -4.54 -4.48 -6.12
CA SER A 105 -5.02 -5.06 -7.38
C SER A 105 -6.32 -4.41 -7.85
N SER A 106 -7.23 -4.09 -6.92
CA SER A 106 -8.48 -3.37 -7.22
C SER A 106 -8.20 -1.95 -7.70
N MET A 107 -7.26 -1.23 -7.08
CA MET A 107 -6.82 0.10 -7.53
C MET A 107 -6.25 0.04 -8.95
N LEU A 108 -5.30 -0.87 -9.21
CA LEU A 108 -4.65 -0.99 -10.52
C LEU A 108 -5.66 -1.40 -11.61
N THR A 109 -6.62 -2.27 -11.27
CA THR A 109 -7.71 -2.64 -12.18
C THR A 109 -8.62 -1.45 -12.47
N LEU A 110 -8.99 -0.64 -11.47
CA LEU A 110 -9.77 0.58 -11.70
C LEU A 110 -9.00 1.57 -12.59
N ILE A 111 -7.71 1.76 -12.33
CA ILE A 111 -6.84 2.62 -13.16
C ILE A 111 -6.78 2.11 -14.61
N ALA A 112 -6.76 0.79 -14.82
CA ALA A 112 -6.74 0.20 -16.15
C ALA A 112 -8.01 0.53 -16.96
N THR A 113 -9.15 0.77 -16.31
CA THR A 113 -10.40 1.19 -16.98
C THR A 113 -10.37 2.64 -17.46
N ILE A 114 -9.48 3.48 -16.93
CA ILE A 114 -9.39 4.90 -17.31
C ILE A 114 -8.61 5.00 -18.64
N PRO A 115 -9.16 5.65 -19.68
CA PRO A 115 -8.43 5.88 -20.93
C PRO A 115 -7.15 6.68 -20.71
N ARG A 116 -6.09 6.34 -21.46
CA ARG A 116 -4.80 7.07 -21.42
C ARG A 116 -4.90 8.54 -21.83
N THR A 117 -5.96 8.91 -22.55
CA THR A 117 -6.24 10.29 -22.99
C THR A 117 -7.05 11.10 -21.98
N SER A 118 -7.47 10.50 -20.86
CA SER A 118 -8.27 11.20 -19.88
C SER A 118 -7.48 12.26 -19.13
N GLY A 119 -8.12 13.41 -18.84
CA GLY A 119 -7.53 14.46 -18.02
C GLY A 119 -7.23 14.04 -16.59
N VAL A 120 -7.99 13.08 -16.01
CA VAL A 120 -7.75 12.61 -14.63
C VAL A 120 -6.43 11.86 -14.45
N ASN A 121 -5.73 11.53 -15.55
CA ASN A 121 -4.45 10.86 -15.49
C ASN A 121 -3.38 11.69 -14.76
N CYS A 122 -3.48 13.03 -14.74
CA CYS A 122 -2.58 13.87 -13.97
C CYS A 122 -2.64 13.62 -12.44
N LEU A 123 -3.70 12.97 -11.95
CA LEU A 123 -3.91 12.65 -10.54
C LEU A 123 -3.45 11.22 -10.18
N LEU A 124 -2.90 10.45 -11.12
CA LEU A 124 -2.60 9.03 -10.89
C LEU A 124 -1.22 8.77 -10.28
N THR A 125 -0.29 9.73 -10.28
CA THR A 125 1.09 9.51 -9.82
C THR A 125 1.14 8.93 -8.41
N LEU A 126 0.49 9.57 -7.44
CA LEU A 126 0.51 9.10 -6.05
C LEU A 126 -0.24 7.77 -5.87
N PRO A 127 -1.46 7.56 -6.40
CA PRO A 127 -2.12 6.25 -6.38
C PRO A 127 -1.28 5.11 -6.98
N LEU A 128 -0.55 5.38 -8.07
CA LEU A 128 0.34 4.41 -8.71
C LEU A 128 1.57 4.08 -7.85
N ILE A 129 2.14 5.06 -7.15
CA ILE A 129 3.20 4.83 -6.16
C ILE A 129 2.68 3.96 -5.01
N ILE A 130 1.54 4.31 -4.43
CA ILE A 130 0.98 3.59 -3.26
C ILE A 130 0.64 2.14 -3.65
N ALA A 131 -0.13 1.91 -4.71
CA ALA A 131 -0.47 0.56 -5.15
C ALA A 131 0.75 -0.20 -5.70
N GLY A 132 1.60 0.47 -6.49
CA GLY A 132 2.81 -0.14 -7.05
C GLY A 132 3.81 -0.58 -5.99
N SER A 133 3.88 0.14 -4.87
CA SER A 133 4.78 -0.20 -3.76
C SER A 133 4.43 -1.54 -3.12
N THR A 134 3.17 -2.02 -3.20
CA THR A 134 2.80 -3.33 -2.64
C THR A 134 3.20 -4.52 -3.51
N LEU A 135 3.65 -4.28 -4.76
CA LEU A 135 4.03 -5.32 -5.71
C LEU A 135 5.42 -5.88 -5.37
N GLN A 136 5.53 -6.45 -4.18
CA GLN A 136 6.75 -7.01 -3.62
C GLN A 136 6.56 -8.51 -3.43
N GLN A 137 7.60 -9.27 -3.76
CA GLN A 137 7.61 -10.69 -3.48
C GLN A 137 7.70 -10.89 -1.97
N THR A 138 6.68 -11.50 -1.38
CA THR A 138 6.70 -11.85 0.04
C THR A 138 7.27 -13.25 0.19
N ALA A 139 8.15 -13.44 1.17
CA ALA A 139 8.80 -14.72 1.40
C ALA A 139 7.73 -15.81 1.61
N HIS A 140 7.77 -16.83 0.74
CA HIS A 140 6.79 -17.89 0.68
C HIS A 140 6.93 -18.76 1.94
N ARG A 141 6.01 -18.63 2.90
CA ARG A 141 5.68 -19.73 3.79
C ARG A 141 4.36 -20.28 3.33
N VAL A 142 4.39 -21.40 2.61
CA VAL A 142 3.21 -22.27 2.57
C VAL A 142 2.90 -22.55 4.03
N PRO A 143 1.73 -22.14 4.56
CA PRO A 143 1.36 -22.59 5.88
C PRO A 143 1.27 -24.11 5.77
N ASP A 144 2.14 -24.84 6.47
CA ASP A 144 1.91 -26.26 6.73
C ASP A 144 0.46 -26.38 7.14
N ILE A 145 -0.34 -27.17 6.42
CA ILE A 145 -1.80 -27.25 6.61
C ILE A 145 -2.05 -27.75 8.03
N ASN A 146 -2.12 -26.81 8.98
CA ASN A 146 -2.42 -27.08 10.36
C ASN A 146 -3.93 -27.21 10.48
N PRO A 147 -4.43 -28.18 11.25
CA PRO A 147 -5.86 -28.42 11.42
C PRO A 147 -6.63 -27.29 12.13
N GLY A 148 -6.00 -26.13 12.38
CA GLY A 148 -6.60 -24.94 13.01
C GLY A 148 -6.85 -23.74 12.09
N PHE A 149 -6.55 -23.82 10.79
CA PHE A 149 -6.79 -22.68 9.88
C PHE A 149 -8.27 -22.51 9.57
N SER A 150 -8.77 -21.27 9.66
CA SER A 150 -10.10 -20.94 9.17
C SER A 150 -10.12 -20.98 7.63
N SER A 151 -11.29 -21.23 7.03
CA SER A 151 -11.43 -21.17 5.56
C SER A 151 -10.99 -19.82 4.98
N ARG A 152 -11.09 -18.74 5.76
CA ARG A 152 -10.62 -17.41 5.36
C ARG A 152 -9.10 -17.33 5.28
N ASP A 153 -8.38 -17.96 6.21
CA ASP A 153 -6.92 -17.98 6.20
C ASP A 153 -6.38 -18.81 5.03
N ILE A 154 -7.07 -19.89 4.67
CA ILE A 154 -6.73 -20.71 3.50
C ILE A 154 -6.85 -19.88 2.22
N ILE A 155 -8.00 -19.22 2.00
CA ILE A 155 -8.22 -18.37 0.83
C ILE A 155 -7.21 -17.21 0.81
N ALA A 156 -6.91 -16.61 1.97
CA ALA A 156 -5.90 -15.56 2.07
C ALA A 156 -4.51 -16.06 1.64
N ALA A 157 -4.11 -17.26 2.07
CA ALA A 157 -2.86 -17.88 1.68
C ALA A 157 -2.81 -18.19 0.17
N GLU A 158 -3.90 -18.69 -0.41
CA GLU A 158 -4.00 -18.92 -1.85
C GLU A 158 -3.89 -17.61 -2.66
N LEU A 159 -4.60 -16.57 -2.23
CA LEU A 159 -4.55 -15.25 -2.88
C LEU A 159 -3.12 -14.66 -2.84
N LEU A 160 -2.44 -14.81 -1.70
CA LEU A 160 -1.03 -14.43 -1.57
C LEU A 160 -0.12 -15.24 -2.50
N ALA A 161 -0.34 -16.56 -2.60
CA ALA A 161 0.44 -17.41 -3.49
C ALA A 161 0.26 -17.02 -4.96
N ILE A 162 -0.97 -16.68 -5.38
CA ILE A 162 -1.25 -16.17 -6.73
C ILE A 162 -0.54 -14.83 -6.95
N HIS A 163 -0.63 -13.91 -5.97
CA HIS A 163 0.03 -12.61 -6.09
C HIS A 163 1.56 -12.72 -6.16
N ASN A 164 2.16 -13.63 -5.40
CA ASN A 164 3.61 -13.83 -5.35
C ASN A 164 4.20 -14.47 -6.62
N GLN A 165 3.37 -14.89 -7.59
CA GLN A 165 3.85 -15.41 -8.86
C GLN A 165 4.62 -14.33 -9.63
N ASP A 166 5.81 -14.69 -10.13
CA ASP A 166 6.70 -13.77 -10.86
C ASP A 166 6.00 -13.11 -12.06
N SER A 167 5.16 -13.86 -12.76
CA SER A 167 4.40 -13.38 -13.92
C SER A 167 3.38 -12.30 -13.53
N VAL A 168 2.68 -12.47 -12.40
CA VAL A 168 1.66 -11.54 -11.90
C VAL A 168 2.31 -10.25 -11.41
N ILE A 169 3.39 -10.36 -10.62
CA ILE A 169 4.15 -9.19 -10.16
C ILE A 169 4.74 -8.43 -11.36
N SER A 170 5.39 -9.14 -12.28
CA SER A 170 5.99 -8.53 -13.47
C SER A 170 4.96 -7.82 -14.34
N TYR A 171 3.79 -8.44 -14.54
CA TYR A 171 2.67 -7.84 -15.27
C TYR A 171 2.25 -6.50 -14.64
N TRP A 172 1.97 -6.49 -13.34
CA TRP A 172 1.52 -5.27 -12.67
C TRP A 172 2.61 -4.21 -12.56
N ARG A 173 3.88 -4.59 -12.34
CA ARG A 173 5.01 -3.65 -12.36
C ARG A 173 5.15 -2.99 -13.74
N ASN A 174 5.05 -3.76 -14.82
CA ASN A 174 5.08 -3.21 -16.19
C ASN A 174 3.89 -2.28 -16.46
N PHE A 175 2.69 -2.67 -16.03
CA PHE A 175 1.51 -1.80 -16.11
C PHE A 175 1.75 -0.47 -15.40
N VAL A 176 2.29 -0.48 -14.18
CA VAL A 176 2.59 0.74 -13.41
C VAL A 176 3.66 1.58 -14.12
N ARG A 177 4.74 0.97 -14.63
CA ARG A 177 5.77 1.66 -15.43
C ARG A 177 5.18 2.38 -16.63
N GLU A 178 4.41 1.67 -17.44
CA GLU A 178 3.75 2.22 -18.63
C GLU A 178 2.81 3.37 -18.25
N ARG A 179 2.06 3.19 -17.15
CA ARG A 179 1.09 4.19 -16.72
C ARG A 179 1.76 5.45 -16.19
N ILE A 180 2.78 5.35 -15.34
CA ILE A 180 3.53 6.52 -14.85
C ILE A 180 4.21 7.23 -16.03
N THR A 181 4.79 6.48 -16.97
CA THR A 181 5.40 7.05 -18.18
C THR A 181 4.38 7.82 -19.01
N ALA A 182 3.17 7.29 -19.18
CA ALA A 182 2.08 7.98 -19.88
C ALA A 182 1.63 9.25 -19.15
N VAL A 183 1.56 9.22 -17.81
CA VAL A 183 1.25 10.40 -16.99
C VAL A 183 2.34 11.46 -17.14
N HIS A 184 3.62 11.06 -17.14
CA HIS A 184 4.74 11.97 -17.38
C HIS A 184 4.68 12.60 -18.77
N GLN A 185 4.40 11.82 -19.82
CA GLN A 185 4.25 12.33 -21.19
C GLN A 185 3.09 13.32 -21.32
N TYR A 186 2.03 13.14 -20.52
CA TYR A 186 0.86 14.02 -20.53
C TYR A 186 1.09 15.32 -19.76
N VAL A 187 1.68 15.26 -18.56
CA VAL A 187 1.83 16.41 -17.65
C VAL A 187 3.17 17.15 -17.85
N GLY A 188 4.23 16.44 -18.21
CA GLY A 188 5.57 17.01 -18.48
C GLY A 188 6.37 17.41 -17.24
N VAL A 189 6.00 16.92 -16.05
CA VAL A 189 6.65 17.31 -14.78
C VAL A 189 7.65 16.24 -14.33
N ALA A 190 8.89 16.65 -14.07
CA ALA A 190 9.98 15.76 -13.64
C ALA A 190 9.69 15.02 -12.32
N ALA A 191 8.87 15.57 -11.43
CA ALA A 191 8.42 14.87 -10.21
C ALA A 191 7.73 13.52 -10.50
N ILE A 192 7.12 13.35 -11.68
CA ILE A 192 6.48 12.10 -12.06
C ILE A 192 7.51 11.01 -12.35
N THR A 193 8.65 11.35 -12.96
CA THR A 193 9.73 10.38 -13.20
C THR A 193 10.38 9.95 -11.90
N ARG A 194 10.49 10.85 -10.92
CA ARG A 194 10.93 10.52 -9.56
C ARG A 194 10.02 9.49 -8.89
N GLY A 195 8.70 9.58 -9.11
CA GLY A 195 7.74 8.57 -8.63
C GLY A 195 8.04 7.16 -9.17
N LEU A 196 8.47 7.07 -10.44
CA LEU A 196 8.93 5.81 -11.01
C LEU A 196 10.27 5.36 -10.39
N GLU A 197 11.21 6.28 -10.20
CA GLU A 197 12.49 5.97 -9.56
C GLU A 197 12.31 5.38 -8.15
N ILE A 198 11.40 5.95 -7.34
CA ILE A 198 11.05 5.39 -6.02
C ILE A 198 10.58 3.95 -6.16
N LEU A 199 9.66 3.67 -7.09
CA LEU A 199 9.13 2.33 -7.26
C LEU A 199 10.18 1.32 -7.68
N GLU A 200 11.07 1.66 -8.62
CA GLU A 200 12.17 0.77 -9.01
C GLU A 200 13.10 0.47 -7.82
N LYS A 201 13.35 1.46 -6.96
CA LYS A 201 14.13 1.28 -5.74
C LYS A 201 13.42 0.40 -4.72
N VAL A 202 12.12 0.63 -4.48
CA VAL A 202 11.28 -0.21 -3.61
C VAL A 202 11.31 -1.66 -4.09
N TRP A 203 11.11 -1.89 -5.40
CA TRP A 203 11.13 -3.22 -6.00
C TRP A 203 12.50 -3.87 -5.89
N ALA A 204 13.59 -3.15 -6.21
CA ALA A 204 14.94 -3.68 -6.10
C ALA A 204 15.31 -4.08 -4.66
N GLN A 205 14.97 -3.26 -3.68
CA GLN A 205 15.20 -3.57 -2.26
C GLN A 205 14.35 -4.76 -1.80
N ALA A 206 13.09 -4.82 -2.21
CA ALA A 206 12.19 -5.91 -1.86
C ALA A 206 12.63 -7.25 -2.47
N ASP A 207 13.02 -7.26 -3.74
CA ASP A 207 13.49 -8.45 -4.45
C ASP A 207 14.81 -8.97 -3.84
N LEU A 208 15.73 -8.07 -3.48
CA LEU A 208 16.94 -8.43 -2.76
C LEU A 208 16.64 -9.05 -1.39
N LYS A 209 15.71 -8.46 -0.62
CA LYS A 209 15.27 -8.98 0.68
C LYS A 209 14.63 -10.37 0.54
N SER A 210 13.81 -10.57 -0.49
CA SER A 210 13.20 -11.86 -0.83
C SER A 210 14.27 -12.92 -1.17
N ALA A 211 15.23 -12.58 -2.04
CA ALA A 211 16.31 -13.49 -2.42
C ALA A 211 17.18 -13.90 -1.21
N LEU A 212 17.53 -12.95 -0.34
CA LEU A 212 18.27 -13.20 0.89
C LEU A 212 17.48 -14.05 1.88
N SER A 213 16.17 -13.83 2.01
CA SER A 213 15.28 -14.64 2.86
C SER A 213 15.21 -16.08 2.37
N ASN A 214 15.11 -16.30 1.07
CA ASN A 214 15.08 -17.64 0.48
C ASN A 214 16.41 -18.37 0.73
N ALA A 215 17.55 -17.68 0.59
CA ALA A 215 18.87 -18.23 0.87
C ALA A 215 19.12 -18.51 2.36
N SER A 216 18.59 -17.67 3.27
CA SER A 216 18.81 -17.75 4.72
C SER A 216 17.82 -18.65 5.46
N SER A 217 16.76 -19.11 4.78
CA SER A 217 15.73 -20.03 5.30
C SER A 217 16.28 -21.36 5.82
N VAL A 218 17.55 -21.68 5.53
CA VAL A 218 18.25 -22.87 6.03
C VAL A 218 18.77 -22.72 7.47
N LEU A 219 18.92 -21.51 8.03
CA LEU A 219 19.66 -21.35 9.29
C LEU A 219 19.05 -20.47 10.40
N ILE A 220 18.10 -19.57 10.14
CA ILE A 220 17.59 -18.69 11.21
C ILE A 220 16.07 -18.48 11.09
N GLY A 221 15.34 -18.98 12.09
CA GLY A 221 13.94 -18.63 12.29
C GLY A 221 13.80 -17.16 12.69
N SER A 222 12.84 -16.48 12.07
CA SER A 222 12.34 -15.14 12.45
C SER A 222 13.18 -13.95 12.00
N LEU A 223 13.13 -13.63 10.70
CA LEU A 223 13.19 -12.24 10.24
C LEU A 223 11.78 -11.87 9.78
N SER A 224 11.12 -10.98 10.51
CA SER A 224 9.84 -10.39 10.09
C SER A 224 10.05 -9.71 8.73
N THR A 225 9.55 -10.32 7.65
CA THR A 225 9.60 -9.73 6.31
C THR A 225 8.63 -8.56 6.22
N SER A 226 8.98 -7.43 6.81
CA SER A 226 8.29 -6.14 6.62
C SER A 226 8.36 -5.74 5.14
N PHE A 227 7.28 -5.20 4.60
CA PHE A 227 7.31 -4.56 3.28
C PHE A 227 8.33 -3.41 3.30
N VAL A 228 8.96 -3.17 2.16
CA VAL A 228 9.73 -1.94 1.95
C VAL A 228 8.73 -0.81 1.74
N LEU A 229 8.67 0.16 2.65
CA LEU A 229 7.75 1.27 2.53
C LEU A 229 8.33 2.33 1.59
N TRP A 230 7.54 2.80 0.63
CA TRP A 230 8.00 3.81 -0.33
C TRP A 230 8.40 5.15 0.32
N PRO A 231 7.81 5.62 1.46
CA PRO A 231 8.28 6.83 2.12
C PRO A 231 9.68 6.68 2.70
N ASP A 232 10.04 5.49 3.19
CA ASP A 232 11.39 5.22 3.71
C ASP A 232 12.41 5.28 2.57
N VAL A 233 12.10 4.65 1.43
CA VAL A 233 12.94 4.71 0.22
C VAL A 233 13.06 6.14 -0.30
N MET A 234 11.98 6.92 -0.24
CA MET A 234 11.99 8.33 -0.62
C MET A 234 12.95 9.14 0.24
N ALA A 235 12.92 8.94 1.56
CA ALA A 235 13.80 9.62 2.51
C ALA A 235 15.27 9.19 2.33
N ASP A 236 15.51 7.88 2.26
CA ASP A 236 16.86 7.29 2.15
C ASP A 236 17.57 7.69 0.85
N GLU A 237 16.84 7.70 -0.26
CA GLU A 237 17.37 8.06 -1.58
C GLU A 237 17.29 9.57 -1.87
N ARG A 238 16.81 10.38 -0.91
CA ARG A 238 16.64 11.84 -1.02
C ARG A 238 15.76 12.26 -2.22
N LEU A 239 14.67 11.52 -2.44
CA LEU A 239 13.70 11.74 -3.51
C LEU A 239 12.47 12.57 -3.06
N GLU A 240 12.58 13.28 -1.94
CA GLU A 240 11.49 14.01 -1.26
C GLU A 240 10.82 15.10 -2.12
N THR A 241 11.50 15.60 -3.15
CA THR A 241 11.02 16.66 -4.05
C THR A 241 9.81 16.30 -4.92
N ILE A 242 9.17 15.14 -4.72
CA ILE A 242 7.99 14.72 -5.47
C ILE A 242 6.73 15.52 -5.08
N LEU A 243 6.65 16.01 -3.85
CA LEU A 243 5.47 16.69 -3.31
C LEU A 243 5.65 18.20 -3.10
N GLY A 244 6.83 18.75 -3.42
CA GLY A 244 7.18 20.17 -3.22
C GLY A 244 8.30 20.33 -2.20
#